data_AF-A0A7Y3M8Q5-F1
#
_entry.id   AF-A0A7Y3M8Q5-F1
#
_cell.length_a   1.000
_cell.length_b   1.000
_cell.length_c   1.000
_cell.angle_alpha   90.00
_cell.angle_beta   90.00
_cell.angle_gamma   90.00
#
_symmetry.space_group_name_H-M   'P 1'
#
loop_
_entity.id
_entity.type
_entity.pdbx_description
1 polymer ?
#
loop_
_entity_poly.entity_id
_entity_poly.type
_entity_poly.pdbx_seq_one_letter_code
_entity_poly.pdbx_strand_id
1 'polypeptide(L)'
;MSDKQLAKIERLLGDICKTQTALCEKLEALERRGAGGSGAATCEETVAFLDQFRANEAAAVNWIGAWIENSDVACVRGGLRTVQQRESMHAQLLESRIKELGGSCTYQVPEADRKRYLETFGGTACSDAEKVKALVEEVGDCDAFLKPFDEFANRLDGDPETQFLLRTIVQDERSTIQFLNDACAMLNG
;
A
#
# COMPACT_ATOMS: atom_id res chain seq x y z
N MET A 1 -53.52 27.71 18.29
CA MET A 1 -52.90 26.38 18.06
C MET A 1 -53.56 25.42 19.02
N SER A 2 -54.07 24.27 18.57
CA SER A 2 -54.80 23.37 19.46
C SER A 2 -53.85 22.55 20.34
N ASP A 3 -54.30 22.12 21.51
CA ASP A 3 -53.51 21.27 22.42
C ASP A 3 -53.01 19.99 21.73
N LYS A 4 -53.79 19.47 20.77
CA LYS A 4 -53.39 18.34 19.92
C LYS A 4 -52.19 18.65 19.01
N GLN A 5 -52.11 19.87 18.49
CA GLN A 5 -50.97 20.32 17.68
C GLN A 5 -49.72 20.53 18.56
N LEU A 6 -49.90 21.07 19.76
CA LEU A 6 -48.83 21.29 20.73
C LEU A 6 -48.19 19.97 21.17
N ALA A 7 -49.02 19.00 21.58
CA ALA A 7 -48.56 17.66 21.97
C ALA A 7 -47.87 16.89 20.82
N LYS A 8 -48.26 17.16 19.56
CA LYS A 8 -47.60 16.59 18.39
C LYS A 8 -46.21 17.20 18.18
N ILE A 9 -46.06 18.50 18.37
CA ILE A 9 -44.77 19.21 18.25
C ILE A 9 -43.81 18.73 19.35
N GLU A 10 -44.27 18.64 20.60
CA GLU A 10 -43.45 18.17 21.72
C GLU A 10 -42.92 16.75 21.49
N ARG A 11 -43.77 15.86 20.96
CA ARG A 11 -43.36 14.50 20.60
C ARG A 11 -42.29 14.49 19.52
N LEU A 12 -42.49 15.25 18.45
CA LEU A 12 -41.54 15.33 17.34
C LEU A 12 -40.19 15.91 17.79
N LEU A 13 -40.20 16.93 18.65
CA LEU A 13 -38.98 17.47 19.26
C LEU A 13 -38.26 16.41 20.11
N GLY A 14 -39.01 15.64 20.90
CA GLY A 14 -38.44 14.52 21.67
C GLY A 14 -37.79 13.46 20.78
N ASP A 15 -38.41 13.12 19.65
CA ASP A 15 -37.88 12.13 18.71
C ASP A 15 -36.64 12.65 17.96
N ILE A 16 -36.60 13.95 17.60
CA ILE A 16 -35.44 14.60 17.00
C ILE A 16 -34.26 14.61 17.99
N CYS A 17 -34.48 15.00 19.24
CA CYS A 17 -33.44 15.00 20.26
C CYS A 17 -32.84 13.59 20.47
N LYS A 18 -33.67 12.56 20.56
CA LYS A 18 -33.21 11.16 20.67
C LYS A 18 -32.36 10.75 19.47
N THR A 19 -32.79 11.14 18.26
CA THR A 19 -32.05 10.82 17.02
C THR A 19 -30.71 11.54 16.99
N GLN A 20 -30.67 12.82 17.39
CA GLN A 20 -29.44 13.60 17.46
C GLN A 20 -28.46 13.00 18.47
N THR A 21 -28.91 12.63 19.67
CA THR A 21 -28.06 11.96 20.66
C THR A 21 -27.48 10.65 20.12
N ALA A 22 -28.31 9.80 19.50
CA ALA A 22 -27.84 8.54 18.90
C ALA A 22 -26.85 8.75 17.74
N LEU A 23 -26.98 9.84 16.98
CA LEU A 23 -26.02 10.20 15.93
C LEU A 23 -24.69 10.70 16.51
N CYS A 24 -24.72 11.53 17.55
CA CYS A 24 -23.51 11.98 18.25
C CYS A 24 -22.76 10.79 18.87
N GLU A 25 -23.45 9.87 19.54
CA GLU A 25 -22.83 8.66 20.10
C GLU A 25 -22.20 7.77 19.02
N LYS A 26 -22.86 7.65 17.86
CA LYS A 26 -22.31 6.93 16.70
C LYS A 26 -21.08 7.63 16.11
N LEU A 27 -21.09 8.96 16.01
CA LEU A 27 -19.94 9.76 15.59
C LEU A 27 -18.77 9.56 16.55
N GLU A 28 -18.98 9.70 17.86
CA GLU A 28 -17.95 9.46 18.87
C GLU A 28 -17.44 8.02 18.87
N ALA A 29 -18.30 7.04 18.58
CA ALA A 29 -17.89 5.65 18.42
C ALA A 29 -17.07 5.42 17.15
N LEU A 30 -17.39 6.13 16.05
CA LEU A 30 -16.60 6.10 14.81
C LEU A 30 -15.25 6.79 15.00
N GLU A 31 -15.21 7.94 15.69
CA GLU A 31 -13.98 8.64 16.07
C GLU A 31 -13.11 7.77 16.98
N ARG A 32 -13.69 7.11 17.98
CA ARG A 32 -12.98 6.15 18.85
C ARG A 32 -12.49 4.90 18.11
N ARG A 33 -13.23 4.44 17.09
CA ARG A 33 -12.81 3.32 16.22
C ARG A 33 -11.72 3.72 15.23
N GLY A 34 -11.69 4.99 14.80
CA GLY A 34 -10.58 5.58 14.04
C GLY A 34 -9.33 5.79 14.91
N ALA A 35 -9.49 5.99 16.22
CA ALA A 35 -8.39 6.20 17.16
C ALA A 35 -7.60 4.93 17.56
N GLY A 36 -7.87 3.77 16.93
CA GLY A 36 -7.14 2.51 17.17
C GLY A 36 -5.77 2.42 16.49
N GLY A 37 -5.40 3.39 15.65
CA GLY A 37 -4.06 3.59 15.08
C GLY A 37 -3.73 5.09 15.09
N SER A 38 -2.61 5.45 15.69
CA SER A 38 -2.28 6.77 16.26
C SER A 38 -2.10 7.93 15.27
N GLY A 39 -2.89 9.00 15.45
CA GLY A 39 -2.57 10.38 15.05
C GLY A 39 -2.23 10.66 13.57
N ALA A 40 -2.26 11.94 13.20
CA ALA A 40 -1.65 12.35 11.93
C ALA A 40 -0.16 11.98 11.95
N ALA A 41 0.34 11.39 10.86
CA ALA A 41 1.76 11.05 10.75
C ALA A 41 2.60 12.34 10.79
N THR A 42 3.66 12.31 11.57
CA THR A 42 4.64 13.40 11.60
C THR A 42 5.45 13.45 10.31
N CYS A 43 6.10 14.59 10.04
CA CYS A 43 7.01 14.70 8.90
C CYS A 43 8.16 13.68 8.97
N GLU A 44 8.71 13.43 10.17
CA GLU A 44 9.77 12.45 10.39
C GLU A 44 9.29 11.02 10.11
N GLU A 45 8.12 10.62 10.62
CA GLU A 45 7.52 9.32 10.31
C GLU A 45 7.24 9.17 8.81
N THR A 46 6.75 10.23 8.17
CA THR A 46 6.48 10.27 6.73
C THR A 46 7.76 10.04 5.94
N VAL A 47 8.81 10.81 6.21
CA VAL A 47 10.11 10.65 5.55
C VAL A 47 10.66 9.25 5.78
N ALA A 48 10.63 8.72 7.01
CA ALA A 48 11.15 7.40 7.31
C ALA A 48 10.39 6.28 6.55
N PHE A 49 9.06 6.37 6.50
CA PHE A 49 8.22 5.42 5.77
C PHE A 49 8.52 5.45 4.27
N LEU A 50 8.51 6.65 3.66
CA LEU A 50 8.82 6.81 2.24
C LEU A 50 10.22 6.31 1.92
N ASP A 51 11.19 6.55 2.81
CA ASP A 51 12.58 6.19 2.59
C ASP A 51 12.80 4.68 2.63
N GLN A 52 12.12 3.99 3.54
CA GLN A 52 12.09 2.54 3.56
C GLN A 52 11.43 1.98 2.30
N PHE A 53 10.27 2.51 1.90
CA PHE A 53 9.58 2.04 0.70
C PHE A 53 10.44 2.23 -0.55
N ARG A 54 10.98 3.43 -0.73
CA ARG A 54 11.91 3.81 -1.82
C ARG A 54 13.08 2.85 -1.94
N ALA A 55 13.65 2.39 -0.82
CA ALA A 55 14.77 1.47 -0.85
C ALA A 55 14.39 0.07 -1.31
N ASN A 56 13.21 -0.42 -0.94
CA ASN A 56 12.73 -1.73 -1.36
C ASN A 56 12.45 -1.72 -2.86
N GLU A 57 11.72 -0.72 -3.35
CA GLU A 57 11.52 -0.42 -4.77
C GLU A 57 12.84 -0.39 -5.57
N ALA A 58 13.83 0.38 -5.09
CA ALA A 58 15.14 0.45 -5.75
C ALA A 58 15.90 -0.89 -5.72
N ALA A 59 15.73 -1.68 -4.66
CA ALA A 59 16.30 -3.03 -4.59
C ALA A 59 15.59 -3.99 -5.54
N ALA A 60 14.27 -3.86 -5.71
CA ALA A 60 13.44 -4.66 -6.60
C ALA A 60 13.89 -4.58 -8.06
N VAL A 61 14.23 -3.38 -8.54
CA VAL A 61 14.76 -3.16 -9.89
C VAL A 61 15.92 -4.12 -10.22
N ASN A 62 16.81 -4.38 -9.26
CA ASN A 62 18.01 -5.20 -9.49
C ASN A 62 17.68 -6.69 -9.65
N TRP A 63 16.93 -7.27 -8.71
CA TRP A 63 16.63 -8.71 -8.77
C TRP A 63 15.58 -9.02 -9.85
N ILE A 64 14.66 -8.10 -10.14
CA ILE A 64 13.74 -8.23 -11.29
C ILE A 64 14.53 -8.19 -12.61
N GLY A 65 15.51 -7.28 -12.71
CA GLY A 65 16.37 -7.20 -13.90
C GLY A 65 17.13 -8.51 -14.15
N ALA A 66 17.77 -9.04 -13.11
CA ALA A 66 18.45 -10.32 -13.17
C ALA A 66 17.50 -11.48 -13.53
N TRP A 67 16.26 -11.45 -13.02
CA TRP A 67 15.25 -12.44 -13.40
C TRP A 67 14.88 -12.32 -14.88
N ILE A 68 14.61 -11.12 -15.39
CA ILE A 68 14.30 -10.89 -16.81
C ILE A 68 15.42 -11.40 -17.73
N GLU A 69 16.67 -11.17 -17.35
CA GLU A 69 17.85 -11.61 -18.12
C GLU A 69 17.96 -13.13 -18.20
N ASN A 70 17.61 -13.83 -17.11
CA ASN A 70 17.75 -15.28 -16.98
C ASN A 70 16.46 -16.08 -17.22
N SER A 71 15.36 -15.41 -17.59
CA SER A 71 14.07 -16.04 -17.85
C SER A 71 13.90 -16.37 -19.34
N ASP A 72 13.48 -17.59 -19.65
CA ASP A 72 13.08 -17.98 -21.01
C ASP A 72 11.55 -17.95 -21.22
N VAL A 73 10.78 -17.72 -20.15
CA VAL A 73 9.31 -17.71 -20.20
C VAL A 73 8.79 -16.35 -20.65
N ALA A 74 8.20 -16.32 -21.85
CA ALA A 74 7.80 -15.08 -22.51
C ALA A 74 6.80 -14.22 -21.71
N CYS A 75 5.80 -14.84 -21.06
CA CYS A 75 4.81 -14.11 -20.26
C CYS A 75 5.44 -13.46 -19.01
N VAL A 76 6.36 -14.17 -18.35
CA VAL A 76 7.10 -13.68 -17.18
C VAL A 76 7.98 -12.51 -17.57
N ARG A 77 8.82 -12.66 -18.61
CA ARG A 77 9.64 -11.55 -19.13
C ARG A 77 8.83 -10.32 -19.53
N GLY A 78 7.69 -10.53 -20.19
CA GLY A 78 6.82 -9.44 -20.65
C GLY A 78 6.27 -8.63 -19.47
N GLY A 79 5.70 -9.32 -18.48
CA GLY A 79 5.14 -8.67 -17.29
C GLY A 79 6.21 -8.01 -16.43
N LEU A 80 7.31 -8.72 -16.12
CA LEU A 80 8.39 -8.20 -15.27
C LEU A 80 9.05 -6.95 -15.84
N ARG A 81 9.13 -6.77 -17.17
CA ARG A 81 9.64 -5.51 -17.76
C ARG A 81 8.77 -4.30 -17.44
N THR A 82 7.46 -4.51 -17.30
CA THR A 82 6.54 -3.44 -16.88
C THR A 82 6.69 -3.19 -15.39
N VAL A 83 6.75 -4.27 -14.59
CA VAL A 83 6.96 -4.18 -13.13
C VAL A 83 8.25 -3.42 -12.83
N GLN A 84 9.39 -3.84 -13.40
CA GLN A 84 10.70 -3.19 -13.20
C GLN A 84 10.68 -1.68 -13.48
N GLN A 85 9.96 -1.24 -14.52
CA GLN A 85 9.83 0.18 -14.85
C GLN A 85 9.00 0.93 -13.80
N ARG A 86 7.96 0.31 -13.25
CA ARG A 86 7.16 0.88 -12.15
C ARG A 86 8.01 0.99 -10.88
N GLU A 87 8.69 -0.08 -10.47
CA GLU A 87 9.59 -0.05 -9.29
C GLU A 87 10.62 1.08 -9.38
N SER A 88 11.24 1.25 -10.56
CA SER A 88 12.21 2.32 -10.79
C SER A 88 11.56 3.70 -10.73
N MET A 89 10.36 3.86 -11.27
CA MET A 89 9.61 5.11 -11.23
C MET A 89 9.19 5.45 -9.80
N HIS A 90 8.65 4.48 -9.05
CA HIS A 90 8.24 4.64 -7.66
C HIS A 90 9.43 5.05 -6.80
N ALA A 91 10.59 4.38 -6.92
CA ALA A 91 11.80 4.78 -6.22
C ALA A 91 12.16 6.26 -6.45
N GLN A 92 12.11 6.72 -7.72
CA GLN A 92 12.46 8.09 -8.09
C GLN A 92 11.44 9.11 -7.56
N LEU A 93 10.15 8.79 -7.62
CA LEU A 93 9.08 9.65 -7.10
C LEU A 93 9.17 9.78 -5.57
N LEU A 94 9.37 8.66 -4.87
CA LEU A 94 9.53 8.65 -3.43
C LEU A 94 10.80 9.41 -2.99
N GLU A 95 11.92 9.22 -3.68
CA GLU A 95 13.15 10.00 -3.42
C GLU A 95 12.95 11.50 -3.63
N SER A 96 12.27 11.89 -4.71
CA SER A 96 11.95 13.30 -4.99
C SER A 96 11.08 13.87 -3.89
N ARG A 97 10.04 13.12 -3.48
CA ARG A 97 9.13 13.56 -2.42
C ARG A 97 9.82 13.71 -1.07
N ILE A 98 10.72 12.78 -0.71
CA ILE A 98 11.53 12.88 0.51
C ILE A 98 12.34 14.19 0.53
N LYS A 99 12.94 14.58 -0.60
CA LYS A 99 13.71 15.83 -0.70
C LYS A 99 12.83 17.07 -0.56
N GLU A 100 11.63 17.06 -1.15
CA GLU A 100 10.65 18.15 -1.03
C GLU A 100 10.17 18.35 0.41
N LEU A 101 10.03 17.25 1.17
CA LEU A 101 9.72 17.27 2.60
C LEU A 101 10.91 17.69 3.48
N GLY A 102 12.07 18.00 2.88
CA GLY A 102 13.30 18.36 3.60
C GLY A 102 14.04 17.18 4.21
N GLY A 103 13.69 15.95 3.83
CA GLY A 103 14.32 14.72 4.28
C GLY A 103 15.56 14.33 3.47
N SER A 104 16.09 13.15 3.75
CA SER A 104 17.22 12.56 3.01
C SER A 104 17.07 11.05 2.93
N CYS A 105 17.51 10.45 1.82
CA CYS A 105 17.44 9.01 1.64
C CYS A 105 18.61 8.32 2.34
N THR A 106 18.35 7.69 3.47
CA THR A 106 19.37 7.09 4.34
C THR A 106 19.18 5.60 4.54
N TYR A 107 17.94 5.12 4.45
CA TYR A 107 17.61 3.72 4.61
C TYR A 107 18.19 2.89 3.47
N GLN A 108 18.77 1.75 3.83
CA GLN A 108 19.29 0.77 2.89
C GLN A 108 18.69 -0.58 3.26
N VAL A 109 18.12 -1.27 2.27
CA VAL A 109 17.65 -2.65 2.47
C VAL A 109 18.83 -3.48 2.97
N PRO A 110 18.67 -4.30 4.03
CA PRO A 110 19.78 -5.11 4.56
C PRO A 110 20.45 -5.93 3.47
N GLU A 111 21.79 -6.00 3.48
CA GLU A 111 22.56 -6.69 2.44
C GLU A 111 22.18 -8.17 2.33
N ALA A 112 21.88 -8.82 3.45
CA ALA A 112 21.43 -10.21 3.49
C ALA A 112 20.13 -10.41 2.70
N ASP A 113 19.17 -9.49 2.82
CA ASP A 113 17.92 -9.56 2.07
C ASP A 113 18.16 -9.32 0.58
N ARG A 114 18.93 -8.28 0.22
CA ARG A 114 19.27 -8.01 -1.20
C ARG A 114 19.93 -9.22 -1.87
N LYS A 115 20.87 -9.88 -1.18
CA LYS A 115 21.52 -11.11 -1.67
C LYS A 115 20.53 -12.25 -1.81
N ARG A 116 19.68 -12.49 -0.81
CA ARG A 116 18.65 -13.54 -0.85
C ARG A 116 17.76 -13.38 -2.09
N TYR A 117 17.20 -12.19 -2.33
CA TYR A 117 16.33 -11.96 -3.50
C TYR A 117 17.10 -12.14 -4.82
N LEU A 118 18.31 -11.60 -4.91
CA LEU A 118 19.10 -11.73 -6.13
C LEU A 118 19.49 -13.19 -6.43
N GLU A 119 19.85 -13.97 -5.42
CA GLU A 119 20.18 -15.38 -5.56
C GLU A 119 18.96 -16.22 -5.98
N THR A 120 17.82 -16.02 -5.30
CA THR A 120 16.59 -16.77 -5.59
C THR A 120 15.98 -16.40 -6.94
N PHE A 121 15.77 -15.11 -7.19
CA PHE A 121 15.01 -14.65 -8.36
C PHE A 121 15.91 -14.35 -9.57
N GLY A 122 17.13 -13.87 -9.32
CA GLY A 122 18.12 -13.62 -10.36
C GLY A 122 18.89 -14.86 -10.79
N GLY A 123 18.96 -15.92 -9.98
CA GLY A 123 19.68 -17.15 -10.31
C GLY A 123 18.96 -18.05 -11.32
N THR A 124 19.68 -19.01 -11.91
CA THR A 124 19.12 -20.04 -12.82
C THR A 124 18.83 -21.37 -12.12
N ALA A 125 18.97 -21.42 -10.78
CA ALA A 125 18.79 -22.64 -10.00
C ALA A 125 17.30 -23.05 -9.89
N CYS A 126 16.39 -22.08 -9.94
CA CYS A 126 14.94 -22.27 -9.94
C CYS A 126 14.37 -21.88 -11.30
N SER A 127 13.36 -22.61 -11.75
CA SER A 127 12.55 -22.26 -12.91
C SER A 127 11.69 -21.02 -12.64
N ASP A 128 11.23 -20.36 -13.70
CA ASP A 128 10.31 -19.23 -13.59
C ASP A 128 9.00 -19.61 -12.88
N ALA A 129 8.51 -20.84 -13.09
CA ALA A 129 7.32 -21.35 -12.43
C ALA A 129 7.50 -21.42 -10.90
N GLU A 130 8.64 -21.94 -10.45
CA GLU A 130 8.99 -22.02 -9.02
C GLU A 130 9.18 -20.63 -8.40
N LYS A 131 9.85 -19.72 -9.10
CA LYS A 131 10.07 -18.35 -8.64
C LYS A 131 8.75 -17.58 -8.49
N VAL A 132 7.88 -17.62 -9.51
CA VAL A 132 6.56 -16.96 -9.44
C VAL A 132 5.74 -17.55 -8.30
N LYS A 133 5.74 -18.87 -8.14
CA LYS A 133 5.04 -19.53 -7.03
C LYS A 133 5.55 -19.08 -5.67
N ALA A 134 6.88 -19.06 -5.48
CA ALA A 134 7.49 -18.61 -4.23
C ALA A 134 7.11 -17.16 -3.90
N LEU A 135 7.10 -16.27 -4.90
CA LEU A 135 6.74 -14.87 -4.68
C LEU A 135 5.25 -14.68 -4.37
N VAL A 136 4.36 -15.42 -5.03
CA VAL A 136 2.93 -15.41 -4.71
C VAL A 136 2.66 -15.94 -3.30
N GLU A 137 3.35 -17.01 -2.90
CA GLU A 137 3.26 -17.56 -1.53
C GLU A 137 3.78 -16.57 -0.48
N GLU A 138 4.86 -15.85 -0.79
CA GLU A 138 5.44 -14.83 0.09
C GLU A 138 4.51 -13.62 0.26
N VAL A 139 3.88 -13.14 -0.82
CA VAL A 139 2.90 -12.04 -0.77
C VAL A 139 1.63 -12.47 -0.03
N GLY A 140 1.13 -13.68 -0.31
CA GLY A 140 -0.10 -14.18 0.28
C GLY A 140 -1.34 -13.38 -0.14
N ASP A 141 -2.11 -12.90 0.83
CA ASP A 141 -3.31 -12.11 0.59
C ASP A 141 -2.98 -10.68 0.17
N CYS A 142 -3.38 -10.29 -1.05
CA CYS A 142 -3.06 -8.99 -1.64
C CYS A 142 -3.56 -7.81 -0.78
N ASP A 143 -4.77 -7.91 -0.23
CA ASP A 143 -5.35 -6.82 0.57
C ASP A 143 -4.64 -6.69 1.91
N ALA A 144 -4.33 -7.81 2.57
CA ALA A 144 -3.57 -7.82 3.81
C ALA A 144 -2.14 -7.30 3.60
N PHE A 145 -1.49 -7.64 2.48
CA PHE A 145 -0.15 -7.17 2.14
C PHE A 145 -0.10 -5.65 1.92
N LEU A 146 -1.09 -5.09 1.21
CA LEU A 146 -1.14 -3.66 0.89
C LEU A 146 -1.73 -2.78 2.00
N LYS A 147 -2.47 -3.39 2.94
CA LYS A 147 -3.15 -2.68 4.04
C LYS A 147 -2.25 -1.72 4.83
N PRO A 148 -0.99 -2.04 5.20
CA PRO A 148 -0.13 -1.11 5.92
C PRO A 148 0.13 0.21 5.16
N PHE A 149 0.20 0.16 3.84
CA PHE A 149 0.38 1.35 3.00
C PHE A 149 -0.88 2.21 2.95
N ASP A 150 -2.05 1.58 2.81
CA ASP A 150 -3.34 2.27 2.86
C ASP A 150 -3.57 2.92 4.24
N GLU A 151 -3.25 2.21 5.32
CA GLU A 151 -3.33 2.72 6.69
C GLU A 151 -2.38 3.90 6.90
N PHE A 152 -1.16 3.85 6.35
CA PHE A 152 -0.24 4.98 6.41
C PHE A 152 -0.75 6.18 5.60
N ALA A 153 -1.25 5.97 4.38
CA ALA A 153 -1.82 7.02 3.56
C ALA A 153 -3.03 7.71 4.23
N ASN A 154 -3.83 6.97 5.00
CA ASN A 154 -4.95 7.51 5.78
C ASN A 154 -4.50 8.43 6.94
N ARG A 155 -3.22 8.41 7.35
CA ARG A 155 -2.68 9.28 8.40
C ARG A 155 -2.09 10.60 7.87
N LEU A 156 -2.11 10.80 6.55
CA LEU A 156 -1.48 11.94 5.86
C LEU A 156 -2.47 13.06 5.49
N ASP A 157 -3.51 13.31 6.29
CA ASP A 157 -4.55 14.30 5.97
C ASP A 157 -4.03 15.74 5.78
N GLY A 158 -2.87 16.06 6.37
CA GLY A 158 -2.18 17.36 6.19
C GLY A 158 -1.27 17.43 4.97
N ASP A 159 -1.07 16.32 4.25
CA ASP A 159 -0.20 16.21 3.08
C ASP A 159 -0.90 15.42 1.96
N PRO A 160 -1.84 16.05 1.23
CA PRO A 160 -2.60 15.40 0.18
C PRO A 160 -1.71 14.93 -0.97
N GLU A 161 -0.58 15.59 -1.24
CA GLU A 161 0.33 15.18 -2.30
C GLU A 161 0.97 13.83 -2.00
N THR A 162 1.57 13.67 -0.82
CA THR A 162 2.14 12.37 -0.40
C THR A 162 1.05 11.30 -0.27
N GLN A 163 -0.12 11.67 0.25
CA GLN A 163 -1.26 10.75 0.38
C GLN A 163 -1.66 10.17 -0.98
N PHE A 164 -1.90 11.00 -1.99
CA PHE A 164 -2.32 10.53 -3.31
C PHE A 164 -1.19 9.83 -4.06
N LEU A 165 0.07 10.26 -3.89
CA LEU A 165 1.23 9.55 -4.42
C LEU A 165 1.26 8.10 -3.93
N LEU A 166 1.17 7.88 -2.61
CA LEU A 166 1.17 6.53 -2.03
C LEU A 166 0.01 5.69 -2.54
N ARG A 167 -1.21 6.25 -2.60
CA ARG A 167 -2.38 5.52 -3.11
C ARG A 167 -2.23 5.09 -4.56
N THR A 168 -1.61 5.91 -5.41
CA THR A 168 -1.35 5.55 -6.81
C THR A 168 -0.29 4.45 -6.91
N ILE A 169 0.77 4.51 -6.11
CA ILE A 169 1.77 3.43 -6.04
C ILE A 169 1.11 2.12 -5.60
N VAL A 170 0.26 2.14 -4.57
CA VAL A 170 -0.48 0.94 -4.11
C VAL A 170 -1.37 0.32 -5.20
N GLN A 171 -1.93 1.12 -6.11
CA GLN A 171 -2.69 0.60 -7.26
C GLN A 171 -1.79 -0.12 -8.29
N ASP A 172 -0.59 0.41 -8.50
CA ASP A 172 0.42 -0.25 -9.32
C ASP A 172 0.85 -1.59 -8.69
N GLU A 173 1.07 -1.60 -7.37
CA GLU A 173 1.44 -2.82 -6.63
C GLU A 173 0.37 -3.89 -6.69
N ARG A 174 -0.89 -3.50 -6.54
CA ARG A 174 -2.03 -4.41 -6.75
C ARG A 174 -2.03 -5.02 -8.15
N SER A 175 -1.66 -4.23 -9.16
CA SER A 175 -1.55 -4.71 -10.54
C SER A 175 -0.37 -5.67 -10.73
N THR A 176 0.75 -5.43 -10.04
CA THR A 176 1.92 -6.33 -10.00
C THR A 176 1.53 -7.68 -9.37
N ILE A 177 0.85 -7.65 -8.22
CA ILE A 177 0.39 -8.85 -7.52
C ILE A 177 -0.61 -9.64 -8.37
N GLN A 178 -1.55 -8.97 -9.05
CA GLN A 178 -2.48 -9.64 -9.96
C GLN A 178 -1.73 -10.35 -11.09
N PHE A 179 -0.76 -9.67 -11.72
CA PHE A 179 0.08 -10.28 -12.75
C PHE A 179 0.81 -11.53 -12.23
N LEU A 180 1.39 -11.47 -11.04
CA LEU A 180 2.09 -12.61 -10.44
C LEU A 180 1.15 -13.80 -10.20
N ASN A 181 -0.07 -13.55 -9.72
CA ASN A 181 -1.09 -14.57 -9.54
C ASN A 181 -1.51 -15.21 -10.88
N ASP A 182 -1.74 -14.41 -11.91
CA ASP A 182 -2.12 -14.90 -13.24
C ASP A 182 -0.99 -15.73 -13.87
N ALA A 183 0.26 -15.27 -13.75
CA ALA A 183 1.43 -16.01 -14.20
C ALA A 183 1.62 -17.31 -13.41
N CYS A 184 1.36 -17.29 -12.09
CA CYS A 184 1.44 -18.48 -11.26
C CYS A 184 0.43 -19.53 -11.69
N ALA A 185 -0.83 -19.12 -11.88
CA ALA A 185 -1.90 -20.00 -12.35
C ALA A 185 -1.61 -20.58 -13.74
N MET A 186 -1.00 -19.79 -14.63
CA MET A 186 -0.63 -20.26 -15.96
C MET A 186 0.52 -21.28 -15.95
N LEU A 187 1.51 -21.11 -15.07
CA LEU A 187 2.75 -21.91 -15.08
C LEU A 187 2.71 -23.10 -14.12
N ASN A 188 1.85 -23.06 -13.09
CA ASN A 188 1.77 -24.07 -12.04
C ASN A 188 0.36 -24.70 -11.90
N GLY A 189 -0.61 -24.27 -12.71
CA GLY A 189 -1.98 -24.79 -12.73
C GLY A 189 -2.21 -25.94 -13.71
#